data_AF-A0A7S4LDV7-F1
#
_entry.id   AF-A0A7S4LDV7-F1
#
_cell.length_a   1.000
_cell.length_b   1.000
_cell.length_c   1.000
_cell.angle_alpha   90.00
_cell.angle_beta   90.00
_cell.angle_gamma   90.00
#
_symmetry.space_group_name_H-M   'P 1'
#
loop_
_entity.id
_entity.type
_entity.pdbx_description
1 polymer ?
#
loop_
_entity_poly.entity_id
_entity_poly.type
_entity_poly.pdbx_seq_one_letter_code
_entity_poly.pdbx_strand_id
1 'polypeptide(L)'
;QIGENPSDLVMQYFHNVVETRFESQLADLLFERRLSAPQWLETMLGLPEWRRVLYALGAANGDSTLLKYTMQRVVEAGLHVEQIASSKLAANYFPLFNDAFVAYIKVLLDMESDALTWSSEFTAFMDVCLATHYSYVY
;
A
#
# COMPACT_ATOMS: atom_id res chain seq x y z
N GLN A 1 8.19 29.75 -13.27
CA GLN A 1 9.09 28.66 -12.83
C GLN A 1 8.93 28.56 -11.32
N ILE A 2 8.07 27.65 -10.85
CA ILE A 2 7.89 27.40 -9.42
C ILE A 2 9.08 26.53 -9.04
N GLY A 3 10.01 27.07 -8.26
CA GLY A 3 11.17 26.30 -7.80
C GLY A 3 10.70 25.19 -6.88
N GLU A 4 11.04 23.95 -7.20
CA GLU A 4 10.81 22.80 -6.32
C GLU A 4 11.47 23.07 -4.97
N ASN A 5 10.71 22.84 -3.89
CA ASN A 5 11.22 23.00 -2.54
C ASN A 5 12.36 21.99 -2.34
N PRO A 6 13.56 22.42 -1.90
CA PRO A 6 14.70 21.52 -1.73
C PRO A 6 14.41 20.36 -0.75
N SER A 7 13.47 20.54 0.19
CA SER A 7 13.02 19.46 1.07
C SER A 7 12.34 18.33 0.31
N ASP A 8 11.53 18.64 -0.70
CA ASP A 8 10.76 17.66 -1.46
C ASP A 8 11.68 16.83 -2.36
N LEU A 9 12.69 17.49 -2.97
CA LEU A 9 13.75 16.83 -3.74
C LEU A 9 14.56 15.84 -2.89
N VAL A 10 14.88 16.22 -1.65
CA VAL A 10 15.60 15.34 -0.72
C VAL A 10 14.74 14.15 -0.34
N MET A 11 13.46 14.36 -0.02
CA MET A 11 12.53 13.28 0.31
C MET A 11 12.32 12.32 -0.86
N GLN A 12 12.15 12.84 -2.07
CA GLN A 12 12.04 12.03 -3.28
C GLN A 12 13.29 11.19 -3.53
N TYR A 13 14.49 11.76 -3.31
CA TYR A 13 15.74 11.01 -3.38
C TYR A 13 15.79 9.88 -2.35
N PHE A 14 15.41 10.15 -1.10
CA PHE A 14 15.36 9.11 -0.06
C PHE A 14 14.39 7.98 -0.40
N HIS A 15 13.19 8.31 -0.89
CA HIS A 15 12.22 7.30 -1.33
C HIS A 15 12.81 6.42 -2.43
N ASN A 16 13.44 7.02 -3.44
CA ASN A 16 14.07 6.27 -4.53
C ASN A 16 15.21 5.37 -4.04
N VAL A 17 16.09 5.87 -3.16
CA VAL A 17 17.18 5.07 -2.59
C VAL A 17 16.63 3.88 -1.81
N VAL A 18 15.59 4.08 -1.02
CA VAL A 18 14.95 3.00 -0.26
C VAL A 18 14.34 1.98 -1.23
N GLU A 19 13.54 2.40 -2.19
CA GLU A 19 12.89 1.48 -3.15
C GLU A 19 13.89 0.69 -4.00
N THR A 20 15.02 1.30 -4.38
CA THR A 20 16.02 0.66 -5.26
C THR A 20 17.05 -0.19 -4.52
N ARG A 21 17.31 0.09 -3.25
CA ARG A 21 18.36 -0.60 -2.47
C ARG A 21 17.82 -1.43 -1.31
N PHE A 22 16.52 -1.53 -1.16
CA PHE A 22 15.93 -2.34 -0.10
C PHE A 22 16.21 -3.84 -0.34
N GLU A 23 16.92 -4.44 0.60
CA GLU A 23 17.19 -5.88 0.62
C GLU A 23 16.26 -6.56 1.64
N SER A 24 15.19 -7.18 1.14
CA SER A 24 14.16 -7.83 1.98
C SER A 24 14.73 -8.89 2.91
N GLN A 25 15.63 -9.75 2.42
CA GLN A 25 16.23 -10.81 3.24
C GLN A 25 17.07 -10.27 4.40
N LEU A 26 17.84 -9.20 4.17
CA LEU A 26 18.64 -8.57 5.22
C LEU A 26 17.74 -7.87 6.24
N ALA A 27 16.71 -7.18 5.76
CA ALA A 27 15.72 -6.51 6.61
C ALA A 27 14.98 -7.52 7.51
N ASP A 28 14.59 -8.67 6.96
CA ASP A 28 13.94 -9.75 7.71
C ASP A 28 14.87 -10.36 8.75
N LEU A 29 16.13 -10.65 8.39
CA LEU A 29 17.15 -11.13 9.33
C LEU A 29 17.34 -10.19 10.51
N LEU A 30 17.33 -8.88 10.26
CA LEU A 30 17.45 -7.86 11.32
C LEU A 30 16.16 -7.72 12.13
N PHE A 31 15.00 -7.95 11.52
CA PHE A 31 13.71 -7.91 12.19
C PHE A 31 13.52 -9.11 13.12
N GLU A 32 13.81 -10.32 12.67
CA GLU A 32 13.69 -11.57 13.43
C GLU A 32 14.63 -11.61 14.64
N ARG A 33 15.79 -10.95 14.57
CA ARG A 33 16.72 -10.84 15.70
C ARG A 33 16.24 -9.90 16.80
N ARG A 34 15.21 -9.08 16.56
CA ARG A 34 14.69 -8.13 17.54
C ARG A 34 13.56 -8.78 18.35
N LEU A 35 13.50 -8.45 19.63
CA LEU A 35 12.40 -8.85 20.52
C LEU A 35 11.13 -8.02 20.32
N SER A 36 11.23 -6.90 19.60
CA SER A 36 10.12 -5.97 19.38
C SER A 36 10.24 -5.27 18.03
N ALA A 37 9.10 -4.78 17.53
CA ALA A 37 9.04 -4.03 16.29
C ALA A 37 9.91 -2.76 16.35
N PRO A 38 10.53 -2.35 15.22
CA PRO A 38 11.37 -1.16 15.22
C PRO A 38 10.56 0.11 15.45
N GLN A 39 11.02 1.00 16.33
CA GLN A 39 10.33 2.29 16.60
C GLN A 39 10.21 3.20 15.37
N TRP A 40 11.16 3.11 14.45
CA TRP A 40 11.11 3.87 13.20
C TRP A 40 9.88 3.48 12.36
N LEU A 41 9.39 2.23 12.49
CA LEU A 41 8.26 1.73 11.71
C LEU A 41 6.98 2.48 12.06
N GLU A 42 6.71 2.68 13.35
CA GLU A 42 5.55 3.44 13.81
C GLU A 42 5.62 4.90 13.33
N THR A 43 6.83 5.47 13.29
CA THR A 43 7.05 6.83 12.77
C THR A 43 6.75 6.92 11.27
N MET A 44 7.23 5.94 10.49
CA MET A 44 6.97 5.88 9.05
C MET A 44 5.49 5.63 8.75
N LEU A 45 4.83 4.77 9.52
CA LEU A 45 3.39 4.49 9.40
C LEU A 45 2.53 5.72 9.70
N GLY A 46 2.99 6.64 10.56
CA GLY A 46 2.30 7.90 10.85
C GLY A 46 2.30 8.91 9.70
N LEU A 47 3.20 8.77 8.73
CA LEU A 47 3.42 9.74 7.66
C LEU A 47 2.91 9.20 6.30
N PRO A 48 1.94 9.86 5.62
CA PRO A 48 1.36 9.38 4.36
C PRO A 48 2.38 9.08 3.26
N GLU A 49 3.43 9.88 3.15
CA GLU A 49 4.46 9.71 2.11
C GLU A 49 5.31 8.46 2.33
N TRP A 50 5.65 8.17 3.57
CA TRP A 50 6.40 6.96 3.93
C TRP A 50 5.54 5.70 3.85
N ARG A 51 4.25 5.82 4.15
CA ARG A 51 3.30 4.73 3.91
C ARG A 51 3.38 4.29 2.44
N ARG A 52 3.32 5.22 1.47
CA ARG A 52 3.47 4.92 0.02
C ARG A 52 4.71 4.09 -0.30
N VAL A 53 5.86 4.43 0.28
CA VAL A 53 7.11 3.69 0.11
C VAL A 53 7.00 2.27 0.69
N LEU A 54 6.50 2.13 1.92
CA LEU A 54 6.32 0.81 2.56
C LEU A 54 5.41 -0.09 1.73
N TYR A 55 4.39 0.49 1.11
CA TYR A 55 3.52 -0.23 0.21
C TYR A 55 4.23 -0.67 -1.06
N ALA A 56 4.93 0.24 -1.74
CA ALA A 56 5.72 -0.09 -2.94
C ALA A 56 6.72 -1.23 -2.66
N LEU A 57 7.40 -1.17 -1.51
CA LEU A 57 8.27 -2.24 -1.04
C LEU A 57 7.52 -3.55 -0.81
N GLY A 58 6.37 -3.52 -0.13
CA GLY A 58 5.52 -4.69 0.13
C GLY A 58 5.00 -5.36 -1.13
N ALA A 59 4.63 -4.58 -2.16
CA ALA A 59 4.23 -5.10 -3.46
C ALA A 59 5.39 -5.77 -4.21
N ALA A 60 6.59 -5.19 -4.13
CA ALA A 60 7.78 -5.71 -4.80
C ALA A 60 8.40 -6.91 -4.06
N ASN A 61 8.21 -7.02 -2.74
CA ASN A 61 8.83 -8.02 -1.88
C ASN A 61 7.77 -8.78 -1.06
N GLY A 62 6.84 -9.42 -1.76
CA GLY A 62 5.69 -10.11 -1.15
C GLY A 62 6.04 -11.21 -0.15
N ASP A 63 7.28 -11.73 -0.17
CA ASP A 63 7.72 -12.77 0.76
C ASP A 63 8.28 -12.25 2.09
N SER A 64 8.59 -10.95 2.18
CA SER A 64 9.29 -10.38 3.34
C SER A 64 8.47 -10.44 4.63
N THR A 65 9.06 -10.99 5.69
CA THR A 65 8.44 -11.07 7.02
C THR A 65 8.19 -9.68 7.60
N LEU A 66 9.17 -8.77 7.51
CA LEU A 66 9.05 -7.39 7.98
C LEU A 66 7.91 -6.65 7.26
N LEU A 67 7.84 -6.78 5.93
CA LEU A 67 6.82 -6.07 5.14
C LEU A 67 5.43 -6.67 5.36
N LYS A 68 5.30 -7.99 5.52
CA LYS A 68 4.03 -8.62 5.94
C LYS A 68 3.56 -8.09 7.28
N TYR A 69 4.45 -8.03 8.26
CA TYR A 69 4.17 -7.44 9.57
C TYR A 69 3.73 -5.97 9.47
N THR A 70 4.43 -5.20 8.63
CA THR A 70 4.12 -3.79 8.37
C THR A 70 2.74 -3.63 7.76
N MET A 71 2.37 -4.45 6.78
CA MET A 71 1.04 -4.42 6.17
C MET A 71 -0.05 -4.79 7.16
N GLN A 72 0.18 -5.79 8.01
CA GLN A 72 -0.75 -6.11 9.08
C GLN A 72 -0.97 -4.92 10.03
N ARG A 73 0.10 -4.19 10.39
CA ARG A 73 0.00 -2.99 11.23
C ARG A 73 -0.79 -1.85 10.59
N VAL A 74 -0.64 -1.66 9.27
CA VAL A 74 -1.47 -0.72 8.51
C VAL A 74 -2.96 -1.07 8.62
N VAL A 75 -3.29 -2.34 8.48
CA VAL A 75 -4.68 -2.83 8.58
C VAL A 75 -5.23 -2.56 9.97
N GLU A 76 -4.51 -2.99 11.01
CA GLU A 76 -4.87 -2.81 12.41
C GLU A 76 -5.08 -1.33 12.78
N ALA A 77 -4.29 -0.43 12.18
CA ALA A 77 -4.37 1.01 12.44
C ALA A 77 -5.49 1.74 11.66
N GLY A 78 -6.22 1.07 10.77
CA GLY A 78 -7.28 1.72 9.98
C GLY A 78 -6.74 2.62 8.84
N LEU A 79 -5.45 2.56 8.53
CA LEU A 79 -4.77 3.47 7.60
C LEU A 79 -4.87 3.05 6.13
N HIS A 80 -5.69 2.03 5.84
CA HIS A 80 -5.83 1.39 4.53
C HIS A 80 -6.74 2.16 3.54
N VAL A 81 -7.52 3.13 4.01
CA VAL A 81 -8.47 3.89 3.17
C VAL A 81 -7.75 4.79 2.16
N GLU A 82 -6.55 5.30 2.47
CA GLU A 82 -5.77 6.18 1.58
C GLU A 82 -5.14 5.43 0.37
N GLN A 83 -5.26 4.10 0.34
CA GLN A 83 -4.44 3.19 -0.49
C GLN A 83 -5.22 2.40 -1.53
N ILE A 84 -6.52 2.62 -1.59
CA ILE A 84 -7.49 1.99 -2.47
C ILE A 84 -7.03 1.99 -3.96
N ALA A 85 -6.08 2.86 -4.34
CA ALA A 85 -5.48 2.98 -5.67
C ALA A 85 -4.35 1.98 -6.06
N SER A 86 -3.83 1.12 -5.17
CA SER A 86 -2.73 0.21 -5.51
C SER A 86 -3.18 -1.25 -5.65
N SER A 87 -3.60 -1.64 -6.86
CA SER A 87 -4.10 -2.99 -7.18
C SER A 87 -3.11 -4.13 -6.85
N LYS A 88 -1.80 -3.86 -6.94
CA LYS A 88 -0.75 -4.86 -6.67
C LYS A 88 -0.58 -5.21 -5.20
N LEU A 89 -0.91 -4.32 -4.27
CA LEU A 89 -0.82 -4.64 -2.83
C LEU A 89 -1.99 -5.46 -2.34
N ALA A 90 -3.20 -5.10 -2.77
CA ALA A 90 -4.42 -5.82 -2.40
C ALA A 90 -4.31 -7.31 -2.77
N ALA A 91 -3.83 -7.59 -3.99
CA ALA A 91 -3.58 -8.95 -4.50
C ALA A 91 -2.75 -9.86 -3.56
N ASN A 92 -1.77 -9.31 -2.86
CA ASN A 92 -0.84 -10.09 -2.03
C ASN A 92 -1.30 -10.20 -0.56
N TYR A 93 -2.32 -9.43 -0.16
CA TYR A 93 -2.79 -9.35 1.23
C TYR A 93 -4.31 -9.37 1.29
N PHE A 94 -4.89 -10.56 1.45
CA PHE A 94 -6.34 -10.77 1.41
C PHE A 94 -7.17 -9.83 2.31
N PRO A 95 -6.78 -9.53 3.57
CA PRO A 95 -7.54 -8.58 4.40
C PRO A 95 -7.58 -7.16 3.81
N LEU A 96 -6.45 -6.68 3.27
CA LEU A 96 -6.38 -5.38 2.59
C LEU A 96 -7.24 -5.37 1.32
N PHE A 97 -7.24 -6.47 0.57
CA PHE A 97 -8.12 -6.64 -0.58
C PHE A 97 -9.59 -6.63 -0.20
N ASN A 98 -10.00 -7.40 0.81
CA ASN A 98 -11.39 -7.45 1.27
C ASN A 98 -11.87 -6.07 1.71
N ASP A 99 -11.06 -5.34 2.49
CA ASP A 99 -11.44 -4.01 2.97
C ASP A 99 -11.53 -3.00 1.83
N ALA A 100 -10.59 -3.03 0.88
CA ALA A 100 -10.64 -2.21 -0.33
C ALA A 100 -11.85 -2.56 -1.21
N PHE A 101 -12.15 -3.84 -1.41
CA PHE A 101 -13.28 -4.34 -2.18
C PHE A 101 -14.61 -3.85 -1.59
N VAL A 102 -14.81 -4.02 -0.27
CA VAL A 102 -16.00 -3.54 0.44
C VAL A 102 -16.11 -2.02 0.37
N ALA A 103 -15.00 -1.29 0.51
CA ALA A 103 -14.99 0.17 0.41
C ALA A 103 -15.41 0.65 -0.99
N TYR A 104 -14.84 0.06 -2.04
CA TYR A 104 -15.21 0.37 -3.43
C TYR A 104 -16.68 0.06 -3.70
N ILE A 105 -17.19 -1.11 -3.28
CA ILE A 105 -18.60 -1.45 -3.48
C ILE A 105 -19.52 -0.41 -2.82
N LYS A 106 -19.21 0.06 -1.61
CA LYS A 106 -20.00 1.11 -0.95
C LYS A 106 -20.02 2.40 -1.77
N VAL A 107 -18.85 2.85 -2.24
CA VAL A 107 -18.73 4.03 -3.11
C VAL A 107 -19.53 3.85 -4.40
N LEU A 108 -19.45 2.69 -5.04
CA LEU A 108 -20.16 2.40 -6.29
C LEU A 108 -21.67 2.28 -6.09
N LEU A 109 -22.14 1.78 -4.94
CA LEU A 109 -23.58 1.72 -4.60
C LEU A 109 -24.18 3.10 -4.34
N ASP A 110 -23.37 4.06 -3.87
CA ASP A 110 -23.78 5.44 -3.64
C ASP A 110 -23.75 6.30 -4.92
N MET A 111 -23.21 5.77 -6.03
CA MET A 111 -23.18 6.46 -7.32
C MET A 111 -24.48 6.29 -8.11
N GLU A 112 -24.88 7.34 -8.84
CA GLU A 112 -25.99 7.26 -9.79
C GLU A 112 -25.64 6.34 -10.98
N SER A 113 -26.62 5.53 -11.41
CA SER A 113 -26.51 4.50 -12.46
C SER A 113 -25.77 4.96 -13.73
N ASP A 114 -25.99 6.20 -14.17
CA ASP A 114 -25.45 6.70 -15.43
C ASP A 114 -23.97 7.15 -15.32
N ALA A 115 -23.44 7.31 -14.11
CA ALA A 115 -22.05 7.71 -13.85
C ALA A 115 -21.11 6.50 -13.61
N LEU A 116 -21.66 5.30 -13.43
CA LEU A 116 -20.95 4.12 -12.94
C LEU A 116 -19.90 3.56 -13.92
N THR A 117 -20.22 3.45 -15.21
CA THR A 117 -19.38 2.72 -16.17
C THR A 117 -18.13 3.48 -16.65
N TRP A 118 -18.04 4.78 -16.36
CA TRP A 118 -16.93 5.64 -16.77
C TRP A 118 -16.24 6.35 -15.61
N SER A 119 -16.61 6.02 -14.37
CA SER A 119 -15.99 6.65 -13.21
C SER A 119 -14.56 6.12 -13.00
N SER A 120 -13.70 7.01 -12.52
CA SER A 120 -12.36 6.64 -12.05
C SER A 120 -12.41 5.57 -10.96
N GLU A 121 -13.47 5.60 -10.15
CA GLU A 121 -13.76 4.72 -9.04
C GLU A 121 -14.08 3.31 -9.53
N PHE A 122 -14.88 3.17 -10.58
CA PHE A 122 -15.18 1.87 -11.19
C PHE A 122 -13.94 1.27 -11.88
N THR A 123 -13.14 2.11 -12.55
CA THR A 123 -11.89 1.67 -13.19
C THR A 123 -10.91 1.15 -12.12
N ALA A 124 -10.76 1.87 -11.02
CA ALA A 124 -9.85 1.48 -9.95
C ALA A 124 -10.37 0.24 -9.17
N PHE A 125 -11.69 0.07 -9.03
CA PHE A 125 -12.29 -1.17 -8.54
C PHE A 125 -11.97 -2.36 -9.46
N MET A 126 -12.13 -2.20 -10.77
CA MET A 126 -11.80 -3.24 -11.74
C MET A 126 -10.31 -3.60 -11.70
N ASP A 127 -9.42 -2.62 -11.55
CA ASP A 127 -7.97 -2.88 -11.40
C ASP A 127 -7.67 -3.76 -10.17
N VAL A 128 -8.41 -3.58 -9.06
CA VAL A 128 -8.28 -4.40 -7.86
C VAL A 128 -8.82 -5.82 -8.09
N CYS A 129 -10.01 -5.96 -8.68
CA CYS A 129 -10.62 -7.27 -8.95
C CYS A 129 -9.79 -8.08 -9.97
N LEU A 130 -9.23 -7.42 -10.99
CA LEU A 130 -8.46 -8.06 -12.06
C LEU A 130 -6.96 -8.25 -11.73
N ALA A 131 -6.50 -7.89 -10.54
CA ALA A 131 -5.09 -7.94 -10.18
C ALA A 131 -4.51 -9.38 -10.19
N THR A 132 -5.30 -10.37 -9.79
CA THR A 132 -4.93 -11.79 -9.77
C THR A 132 -6.11 -12.69 -10.16
N HIS A 133 -5.84 -13.96 -10.43
CA HIS A 133 -6.91 -14.95 -10.65
C HIS A 133 -7.78 -15.13 -9.39
N TYR A 134 -7.19 -15.04 -8.19
CA TYR A 134 -7.92 -15.19 -6.94
C TYR A 134 -8.83 -13.98 -6.65
N SER A 135 -8.36 -12.76 -6.88
CA SER A 135 -9.15 -11.54 -6.70
C SER A 135 -10.32 -11.44 -7.69
N TYR A 136 -10.20 -12.06 -8.87
CA TYR A 136 -11.29 -12.08 -9.86
C TYR A 136 -12.37 -13.12 -9.53
N VAL A 137 -11.98 -14.23 -8.91
CA VAL A 137 -12.90 -15.31 -8.52
C VAL A 137 -13.67 -14.99 -7.24
N TYR A 138 -13.06 -14.22 -6.33
CA TYR A 138 -13.67 -13.75 -5.10
C TYR A 138 -14.90 -12.86 -5.38
#